data_AF-A0A2M8NRR8-F1
#
_entry.id   AF-A0A2M8NRR8-F1
#
_cell.length_a   1.000
_cell.length_b   1.000
_cell.length_c   1.000
_cell.angle_alpha   90.00
_cell.angle_beta   90.00
_cell.angle_gamma   90.00
#
_symmetry.space_group_name_H-M   'P 1'
#
loop_
_entity.id
_entity.type
_entity.pdbx_description
1 polymer ?
#
loop_
_entity_poly.entity_id
_entity_poly.type
_entity_poly.pdbx_seq_one_letter_code
_entity_poly.pdbx_strand_id
1 'polypeptide(L)'
;MGRFFTSLLVALVIGAVIGLYLGWVQFPVQTEAGDADALAARYKEDYALMVAAGFQADRDTNAAAQRLRLIGVADAPGYIQIVTERAIANSIPLADIQNLVALAEAMNRLTPAMQPYRRVALPEGDGG
;
A
#
# COMPACT_ATOMS: atom_id res chain seq x y z
N MET A 1 19.83 -24.00 -52.59
CA MET A 1 19.55 -22.83 -51.71
C MET A 1 19.03 -23.19 -50.31
N GLY A 2 18.27 -24.28 -50.09
CA GLY A 2 17.66 -24.56 -48.76
C GLY A 2 18.62 -24.89 -47.61
N ARG A 3 19.78 -25.52 -47.88
CA ARG A 3 20.73 -25.97 -46.85
C ARG A 3 21.36 -24.82 -46.04
N PHE A 4 21.55 -23.65 -46.67
CA PHE A 4 22.04 -22.45 -45.98
C PHE A 4 20.99 -21.87 -45.03
N PHE A 5 19.73 -21.84 -45.48
CA PHE A 5 18.61 -21.41 -44.65
C PHE A 5 18.42 -22.29 -43.42
N THR A 6 18.59 -23.61 -43.57
CA THR A 6 18.53 -24.54 -42.43
C THR A 6 19.65 -24.27 -41.43
N SER A 7 20.89 -24.04 -41.90
CA SER A 7 22.02 -23.70 -41.02
C SER A 7 21.79 -22.38 -40.28
N LEU A 8 21.24 -21.38 -40.96
CA LEU A 8 20.91 -20.08 -40.36
C LEU A 8 19.82 -20.19 -39.28
N LEU A 9 18.77 -20.98 -39.54
CA LEU A 9 17.73 -21.24 -38.55
C LEU A 9 18.27 -22.00 -37.33
N VAL A 10 19.13 -22.99 -37.55
CA VAL A 10 19.73 -23.77 -36.45
C VAL A 10 20.62 -22.88 -35.58
N ALA A 11 21.45 -22.01 -36.19
CA ALA A 11 22.28 -21.06 -35.45
C ALA A 11 21.44 -20.05 -34.65
N LEU A 12 20.34 -19.55 -35.22
CA LEU A 12 19.41 -18.63 -34.54
C LEU A 12 18.77 -19.29 -33.32
N VAL A 13 18.27 -20.52 -33.47
CA VAL A 13 17.64 -21.27 -32.38
C VAL A 13 18.63 -21.53 -31.27
N ILE A 14 19.85 -21.96 -31.61
CA ILE A 14 20.91 -22.20 -30.62
C ILE A 14 21.27 -20.91 -29.88
N GLY A 15 21.45 -19.80 -30.60
CA GLY A 15 21.72 -18.50 -29.99
C GLY A 15 20.59 -18.02 -29.06
N ALA A 16 19.34 -18.22 -29.46
CA ALA A 16 18.17 -17.86 -28.66
C ALA A 16 18.07 -18.72 -27.39
N VAL A 17 18.29 -20.04 -27.50
CA VAL A 17 18.27 -20.95 -26.35
C VAL A 17 19.40 -20.61 -25.37
N ILE A 18 20.61 -20.35 -25.86
CA ILE A 18 21.75 -19.98 -25.01
C ILE A 18 21.51 -18.60 -24.37
N GLY A 19 21.04 -17.62 -25.15
CA GLY A 19 20.74 -16.28 -24.64
C GLY A 19 19.64 -16.29 -23.57
N LEU A 20 18.59 -17.08 -23.77
CA LEU A 20 17.51 -17.25 -22.79
C LEU A 20 18.00 -18.01 -21.55
N TYR A 21 18.79 -19.07 -21.73
CA TYR A 21 19.35 -19.82 -20.62
C TYR A 21 20.28 -18.95 -19.76
N LEU A 22 21.20 -18.20 -20.39
CA LEU A 22 22.09 -17.30 -19.66
C LEU A 22 21.33 -16.11 -19.03
N GLY A 23 20.35 -15.55 -19.74
CA GLY A 23 19.54 -14.44 -19.26
C GLY A 23 18.54 -14.79 -18.15
N TRP A 24 18.15 -16.05 -18.01
CA TRP A 24 17.17 -16.50 -17.01
C TRP A 24 17.78 -17.33 -15.87
N VAL A 25 18.83 -18.12 -16.14
CA VAL A 25 19.43 -19.05 -15.15
C VAL A 25 20.68 -18.46 -14.48
N GLN A 26 21.55 -17.77 -15.23
CA GLN A 26 22.82 -17.25 -14.71
C GLN A 26 22.65 -15.87 -14.04
N PHE A 27 21.76 -15.04 -14.59
CA PHE A 27 21.33 -13.77 -13.98
C PHE A 27 19.83 -13.86 -13.75
N PRO A 28 19.36 -14.54 -12.67
CA PRO A 28 17.99 -14.32 -12.26
C PRO A 28 17.83 -12.80 -12.11
N VAL A 29 16.85 -12.21 -12.81
CA VAL A 29 16.47 -10.85 -12.47
C VAL A 29 16.14 -10.95 -10.99
N GLN A 30 16.93 -10.29 -10.17
CA GLN A 30 16.57 -10.07 -8.79
C GLN A 30 15.39 -9.09 -8.87
N THR A 31 14.23 -9.58 -9.27
CA THR A 31 13.01 -9.22 -8.57
C THR A 31 13.26 -9.69 -7.15
N GLU A 32 13.97 -8.84 -6.42
CA GLU A 32 13.61 -8.44 -5.08
C GLU A 32 12.09 -8.15 -5.11
N ALA A 33 11.26 -9.20 -5.22
CA ALA A 33 9.98 -9.26 -4.55
C ALA A 33 10.30 -9.44 -3.06
N GLY A 34 11.12 -8.52 -2.57
CA GLY A 34 11.47 -8.30 -1.20
C GLY A 34 10.33 -7.49 -0.64
N ASP A 35 9.72 -8.07 0.38
CA ASP A 35 8.85 -7.44 1.34
C ASP A 35 7.62 -6.70 0.81
N ALA A 36 6.57 -6.68 1.62
CA ALA A 36 5.49 -5.72 1.47
C ALA A 36 5.98 -4.24 1.46
N ASP A 37 7.28 -4.00 1.62
CA ASP A 37 7.95 -2.72 1.49
C ASP A 37 8.08 -2.22 0.04
N ALA A 38 8.10 -3.10 -0.97
CA ALA A 38 8.17 -2.73 -2.39
C ALA A 38 6.81 -2.28 -2.99
N LEU A 39 5.73 -2.31 -2.20
CA LEU A 39 4.45 -1.76 -2.59
C LEU A 39 4.61 -0.22 -2.73
N ALA A 40 4.36 0.33 -3.92
CA ALA A 40 4.52 1.76 -4.16
C ALA A 40 3.76 2.56 -3.08
N ALA A 41 4.35 3.66 -2.58
CA ALA A 41 3.82 4.41 -1.43
C ALA A 41 2.32 4.73 -1.55
N ARG A 42 1.84 4.97 -2.77
CA ARG A 42 0.41 5.18 -3.09
C ARG A 42 -0.48 3.99 -2.72
N TYR A 43 -0.07 2.76 -2.99
CA TYR A 43 -0.85 1.57 -2.65
C TYR A 43 -0.85 1.28 -1.14
N LYS A 44 0.23 1.62 -0.42
CA LYS A 44 0.25 1.55 1.04
C LYS A 44 -0.71 2.56 1.66
N GLU A 45 -0.80 3.77 1.08
CA GLU A 45 -1.78 4.79 1.46
C GLU A 45 -3.22 4.32 1.18
N ASP A 46 -3.48 3.75 0.00
CA ASP A 46 -4.79 3.18 -0.34
C ASP A 46 -5.17 2.04 0.63
N TYR A 47 -4.22 1.21 1.04
CA TYR A 47 -4.44 0.17 2.05
C TYR A 47 -4.71 0.76 3.44
N ALA A 48 -4.01 1.84 3.83
CA ALA A 48 -4.27 2.53 5.09
C ALA A 48 -5.68 3.12 5.13
N LEU A 49 -6.18 3.64 4.01
CA LEU A 49 -7.57 4.09 3.86
C LEU A 49 -8.56 2.93 4.07
N MET A 50 -8.30 1.77 3.46
CA MET A 50 -9.13 0.57 3.67
C MET A 50 -9.14 0.13 5.13
N VAL A 51 -7.99 0.15 5.80
CA VAL A 51 -7.91 -0.22 7.22
C VAL A 51 -8.64 0.80 8.11
N ALA A 52 -8.52 2.10 7.80
CA ALA A 52 -9.23 3.15 8.52
C ALA A 52 -10.76 3.07 8.33
N ALA A 53 -11.22 2.71 7.14
CA ALA A 53 -12.63 2.43 6.88
C ALA A 53 -13.11 1.18 7.64
N GLY A 54 -12.33 0.09 7.63
CA GLY A 54 -12.63 -1.13 8.39
C GLY A 54 -12.68 -0.89 9.90
N PHE A 55 -11.81 -0.02 10.43
CA PHE A 55 -11.82 0.39 11.83
C PHE A 55 -13.15 1.07 12.23
N GLN A 56 -13.84 1.77 11.32
CA GLN A 56 -15.15 2.34 11.67
C GLN A 56 -16.20 1.29 12.00
N ALA A 57 -16.14 0.13 11.33
CA ALA A 57 -17.04 -0.99 11.54
C ALA A 57 -16.63 -1.84 12.75
N ASP A 58 -15.34 -2.18 12.84
CA ASP A 58 -14.83 -3.09 13.87
C ASP A 58 -14.56 -2.38 15.22
N ARG A 59 -14.28 -1.06 15.19
CA ARG A 59 -13.79 -0.25 16.32
C ARG A 59 -12.60 -0.83 17.08
N ASP A 60 -11.88 -1.77 16.46
CA ASP A 60 -10.72 -2.44 17.04
C ASP A 60 -9.41 -1.86 16.51
N THR A 61 -8.76 -1.08 17.37
CA THR A 61 -7.48 -0.43 17.07
C THR A 61 -6.33 -1.44 16.98
N ASN A 62 -6.39 -2.55 17.71
CA ASN A 62 -5.36 -3.59 17.66
C ASN A 62 -5.44 -4.37 16.34
N ALA A 63 -6.65 -4.71 15.90
CA ALA A 63 -6.87 -5.34 14.60
C ALA A 63 -6.39 -4.43 13.45
N ALA A 64 -6.67 -3.12 13.52
CA ALA A 64 -6.17 -2.15 12.56
C ALA A 64 -4.63 -2.08 12.56
N ALA A 65 -4.00 -2.01 13.73
CA ALA A 65 -2.54 -2.01 13.85
C ALA A 65 -1.90 -3.29 13.30
N GLN A 66 -2.51 -4.46 13.56
CA GLN A 66 -2.04 -5.73 13.03
C GLN A 66 -2.13 -5.78 11.50
N ARG A 67 -3.23 -5.28 10.93
CA ARG A 67 -3.39 -5.18 9.46
C ARG A 67 -2.33 -4.28 8.84
N LEU A 68 -1.94 -3.18 9.49
CA LEU A 68 -0.84 -2.32 9.03
C LEU A 68 0.53 -3.02 9.12
N ARG A 69 0.78 -3.82 10.16
CA ARG A 69 2.03 -4.58 10.28
C ARG A 69 2.20 -5.62 9.17
N LEU A 70 1.09 -6.16 8.63
CA LEU A 70 1.14 -7.09 7.50
C LEU A 70 1.74 -6.46 6.23
N ILE A 71 1.65 -5.14 6.08
CA ILE A 71 2.24 -4.41 4.95
C ILE A 71 3.63 -3.82 5.26
N GLY A 72 4.31 -4.35 6.29
CA GLY A 72 5.67 -3.92 6.66
C GLY A 72 5.76 -2.62 7.45
N VAL A 73 4.63 -2.06 7.90
CA VAL A 73 4.63 -0.84 8.72
C VAL A 73 4.97 -1.19 10.16
N ALA A 74 6.22 -0.93 10.57
CA ALA A 74 6.70 -1.17 11.92
C ALA A 74 6.06 -0.22 12.96
N ASP A 75 5.90 1.06 12.61
CA ASP A 75 5.23 2.08 13.44
C ASP A 75 3.86 2.43 12.86
N ALA A 76 2.85 1.61 13.15
CA ALA A 76 1.49 1.83 12.67
C ALA A 76 0.91 3.20 13.11
N PRO A 77 1.05 3.63 14.38
CA PRO A 77 0.61 4.96 14.81
C PRO A 77 1.30 6.11 14.07
N GLY A 78 2.63 6.07 13.92
CA GLY A 78 3.36 7.11 13.21
C GLY A 78 3.06 7.15 11.71
N TYR A 79 2.86 5.99 11.10
CA TYR A 79 2.48 5.90 9.69
C TYR A 79 1.08 6.47 9.42
N ILE A 80 0.08 6.12 10.23
CA ILE A 80 -1.26 6.71 10.11
C ILE A 80 -1.22 8.22 10.28
N GLN A 81 -0.38 8.74 11.19
CA GLN A 81 -0.21 10.18 11.34
C GLN A 81 0.23 10.84 10.02
N ILE A 82 1.31 10.33 9.41
CA ILE A 82 1.88 10.87 8.15
C ILE A 82 0.87 10.76 7.00
N VAL A 83 0.18 9.61 6.88
CA VAL A 83 -0.84 9.40 5.84
C VAL A 83 -2.01 10.38 6.02
N THR A 84 -2.45 10.62 7.25
CA THR A 84 -3.54 11.54 7.55
C THR A 84 -3.17 12.99 7.20
N GLU A 85 -1.99 13.44 7.60
CA GLU A 85 -1.50 14.78 7.28
C GLU A 85 -1.36 14.99 5.76
N ARG A 86 -0.89 13.96 5.04
CA ARG A 86 -0.81 13.97 3.58
C ARG A 86 -2.19 13.98 2.93
N ALA A 87 -3.15 13.22 3.46
CA ALA A 87 -4.53 13.21 2.96
C ALA A 87 -5.20 14.58 3.10
N ILE A 88 -4.93 15.29 4.21
CA ILE A 88 -5.36 16.68 4.42
C ILE A 88 -4.70 17.60 3.39
N ALA A 89 -3.37 17.52 3.23
CA ALA A 89 -2.62 18.37 2.30
C ALA A 89 -3.06 18.16 0.83
N ASN A 90 -3.37 16.92 0.45
CA ASN A 90 -3.82 16.57 -0.89
C ASN A 90 -5.33 16.79 -1.11
N SER A 91 -6.07 17.28 -0.11
CA SER A 91 -7.52 17.53 -0.19
C SER A 91 -8.32 16.31 -0.67
N ILE A 92 -7.96 15.12 -0.18
CA ILE A 92 -8.70 13.86 -0.40
C ILE A 92 -10.13 14.01 0.17
N PRO A 93 -11.14 13.25 -0.31
CA PRO A 93 -12.49 13.25 0.25
C PRO A 93 -12.55 13.31 1.79
N LEU A 94 -13.42 14.21 2.29
CA LEU A 94 -13.56 14.48 3.73
C LEU A 94 -13.90 13.23 4.55
N ALA A 95 -14.70 12.30 4.01
CA ALA A 95 -15.07 11.06 4.69
C ALA A 95 -13.83 10.19 5.00
N ASP A 96 -12.90 10.12 4.05
CA ASP A 96 -11.66 9.36 4.18
C ASP A 96 -10.71 10.00 5.19
N ILE A 97 -10.58 11.34 5.15
CA ILE A 97 -9.83 12.10 6.15
C ILE A 97 -10.41 11.83 7.55
N GLN A 98 -11.73 11.87 7.72
CA GLN A 98 -12.37 11.60 9.02
C GLN A 98 -12.12 10.16 9.50
N ASN A 99 -12.13 9.17 8.60
CA ASN A 99 -11.82 7.78 8.94
C ASN A 99 -10.39 7.64 9.45
N LEU A 100 -9.44 8.27 8.76
CA LEU A 100 -8.03 8.30 9.13
C LEU A 100 -7.81 9.02 10.47
N VAL A 101 -8.46 10.17 10.67
CA VAL A 101 -8.39 10.92 11.93
C VAL A 101 -8.95 10.12 13.10
N ALA A 102 -10.06 9.42 12.92
CA ALA A 102 -10.62 8.56 13.96
C ALA A 102 -9.70 7.38 14.32
N LEU A 103 -9.01 6.80 13.34
CA LEU A 103 -7.99 5.78 13.59
C LEU A 103 -6.75 6.36 14.29
N ALA A 104 -6.28 7.53 13.86
CA ALA A 104 -5.16 8.25 14.48
C ALA A 104 -5.48 8.62 15.94
N GLU A 105 -6.71 9.06 16.21
CA GLU A 105 -7.21 9.35 17.55
C GLU A 105 -7.22 8.10 18.42
N ALA A 106 -7.75 6.98 17.92
CA ALA A 106 -7.79 5.71 18.63
C ALA A 106 -6.37 5.17 18.93
N MET A 107 -5.40 5.47 18.07
CA MET A 107 -3.97 5.17 18.27
C MET A 107 -3.24 6.20 19.14
N ASN A 108 -3.94 7.18 19.72
CA ASN A 108 -3.38 8.24 20.55
C ASN A 108 -2.31 9.09 19.82
N ARG A 109 -2.50 9.30 18.52
CA ARG A 109 -1.64 10.10 17.61
C ARG A 109 -2.42 11.21 16.89
N LEU A 110 -3.34 11.85 17.60
CA LEU A 110 -4.05 13.02 17.09
C LEU A 110 -3.11 14.23 17.04
N THR A 111 -2.98 14.88 15.88
CA THR A 111 -2.20 16.12 15.72
C THR A 111 -3.10 17.35 15.62
N PRO A 112 -2.57 18.56 15.86
CA PRO A 112 -3.38 19.79 15.75
C PRO A 112 -4.03 19.98 14.38
N ALA A 113 -3.37 19.55 13.30
CA ALA A 113 -3.91 19.61 11.93
C ALA A 113 -5.14 18.71 11.73
N MET A 114 -5.33 17.69 12.56
CA MET A 114 -6.44 16.73 12.48
C MET A 114 -7.66 17.19 13.27
N GLN A 115 -7.51 18.10 14.23
CA GLN A 115 -8.59 18.55 15.12
C GLN A 115 -9.84 19.07 14.36
N PRO A 116 -9.73 19.83 13.26
CA PRO A 116 -10.90 20.31 12.50
C PRO A 116 -11.67 19.17 11.82
N TYR A 117 -11.00 18.04 11.57
CA TYR A 117 -11.54 16.88 10.86
C TYR A 117 -11.95 15.75 11.81
N ARG A 118 -11.79 15.95 13.13
CA ARG A 118 -12.36 15.03 14.11
C ARG A 118 -13.85 15.01 13.87
N ARG A 119 -14.41 13.82 13.67
CA ARG A 119 -15.85 13.66 13.51
C ARG A 119 -16.48 14.12 14.82
N VAL A 120 -16.97 15.37 14.87
CA VAL A 120 -17.88 15.81 15.92
C VAL A 120 -19.04 14.85 15.80
N ALA A 121 -19.18 13.94 16.77
CA ALA A 121 -20.46 13.29 16.99
C ALA A 121 -21.43 14.44 17.18
N LEU A 122 -22.18 14.79 16.13
CA LEU A 122 -23.41 15.53 16.32
C LEU A 122 -24.14 14.72 17.40
N PRO A 123 -24.49 15.31 18.56
CA PRO A 123 -25.41 14.62 19.45
C PRO A 123 -26.60 14.24 18.59
N GLU A 124 -26.76 12.94 18.35
CA GLU A 124 -27.96 12.41 17.71
C GLU A 124 -29.12 13.02 18.47
N GLY A 125 -30.02 13.66 17.72
CA GLY A 125 -31.09 14.47 18.26
C GLY A 125 -31.78 13.73 19.41
N ASP A 126 -31.83 14.41 20.55
CA ASP A 126 -32.78 14.13 21.60
C ASP A 126 -34.15 13.92 20.94
N GLY A 127 -34.65 12.70 21.03
CA GLY A 127 -35.92 12.29 20.46
C GLY A 127 -37.05 13.01 21.19
N GLY A 128 -37.69 13.95 20.49
CA GLY A 128 -39.03 14.44 20.80
C GLY A 128 -40.07 13.66 20.02
#